data_AF-A0A6B3CFC4-F1
#
_entry.id   AF-A0A6B3CFC4-F1
#
_cell.length_a   1.000
_cell.length_b   1.000
_cell.length_c   1.000
_cell.angle_alpha   90.00
_cell.angle_beta   90.00
_cell.angle_gamma   90.00
#
_symmetry.space_group_name_H-M   'P 1'
#
loop_
_entity.id
_entity.type
_entity.pdbx_description
1 polymer ?
#
loop_
_entity_poly.entity_id
_entity_poly.type
_entity_poly.pdbx_seq_one_letter_code
_entity_poly.pdbx_strand_id
1 'polypeptide(L)'
;FCREVWAVTGGNPYETVELLAKVQDSELQPVEAEAAELRSLNRSARGSGLVARLEQLGVDATRFAWAAAILGGGITVDMVAALATLDRADAARCAELLRGARILSVPDTAGQPGADELEFVHPLIATAVYNSIPGALRTAMHGIAAQLVTDSGLGAAAASRHLLKV
;
A
#
# COMPACT_ATOMS: atom_id res chain seq x y z
N PHE A 1 -6.90 13.83 -25.08
CA PHE A 1 -6.13 13.11 -24.04
C PHE A 1 -6.67 13.34 -22.61
N CYS A 2 -6.55 14.53 -22.00
CA CYS A 2 -6.94 14.75 -20.59
C CYS A 2 -8.39 14.36 -20.22
N ARG A 3 -9.36 14.65 -21.11
CA ARG A 3 -10.76 14.22 -20.91
C ARG A 3 -10.90 12.70 -20.84
N GLU A 4 -10.15 11.99 -21.67
CA GLU A 4 -10.18 10.52 -21.70
C GLU A 4 -9.49 9.95 -20.46
N VAL A 5 -8.36 10.54 -20.01
CA VAL A 5 -7.73 10.20 -18.72
C VAL A 5 -8.73 10.30 -17.58
N TRP A 6 -9.45 11.43 -17.47
CA TRP A 6 -10.48 11.61 -16.45
C TRP A 6 -11.62 10.58 -16.58
N ALA A 7 -12.06 10.27 -17.81
CA ALA A 7 -13.13 9.31 -18.06
C ALA A 7 -12.75 7.89 -17.67
N VAL A 8 -11.52 7.44 -17.96
CA VAL A 8 -11.09 6.07 -17.66
C VAL A 8 -10.72 5.86 -16.18
N THR A 9 -10.24 6.90 -15.50
CA THR A 9 -9.93 6.86 -14.07
C THR A 9 -11.13 7.20 -13.20
N GLY A 10 -12.22 7.72 -13.79
CA GLY A 10 -13.37 8.24 -13.05
C GLY A 10 -13.02 9.46 -12.19
N GLY A 11 -11.99 10.22 -12.60
CA GLY A 11 -11.47 11.37 -11.84
C GLY A 11 -10.72 10.99 -10.55
N ASN A 12 -10.44 9.71 -10.32
CA ASN A 12 -9.68 9.26 -9.16
C ASN A 12 -8.21 9.71 -9.29
N PRO A 13 -7.69 10.57 -8.38
CA PRO A 13 -6.33 11.09 -8.50
C PRO A 13 -5.24 10.02 -8.48
N TYR A 14 -5.42 8.95 -7.70
CA TYR A 14 -4.48 7.84 -7.64
C TYR A 14 -4.43 7.07 -8.97
N GLU A 15 -5.59 6.67 -9.49
CA GLU A 15 -5.68 5.99 -10.79
C GLU A 15 -5.17 6.87 -11.94
N THR A 16 -5.35 8.19 -11.85
CA THR A 16 -4.79 9.14 -12.79
C THR A 16 -3.27 9.17 -12.76
N VAL A 17 -2.64 9.18 -11.58
CA VAL A 17 -1.19 9.13 -11.45
C VAL A 17 -0.64 7.80 -11.99
N GLU A 18 -1.25 6.67 -11.63
CA GLU A 18 -0.84 5.35 -12.10
C GLU A 18 -0.97 5.20 -13.63
N LEU A 19 -2.08 5.68 -14.21
CA LEU A 19 -2.26 5.67 -15.65
C LEU A 19 -1.20 6.52 -16.36
N LEU A 20 -0.89 7.71 -15.83
CA LEU A 20 0.12 8.59 -16.43
C LEU A 20 1.54 8.05 -16.30
N ALA A 21 1.87 7.37 -15.20
CA ALA A 21 3.15 6.66 -15.06
C ALA A 21 3.30 5.60 -16.17
N LYS A 22 2.24 4.82 -16.44
CA LYS A 22 2.28 3.81 -17.52
C LYS A 22 2.32 4.40 -18.92
N VAL A 23 1.67 5.54 -19.15
CA VAL A 23 1.80 6.29 -20.41
C VAL A 23 3.26 6.67 -20.64
N GLN A 24 3.96 7.12 -19.59
CA GLN A 24 5.38 7.43 -19.65
C GLN A 24 6.24 6.17 -19.91
N ASP A 25 6.01 5.08 -19.19
CA ASP A 25 6.76 3.83 -19.36
C ASP A 25 6.55 3.17 -20.73
N SER A 26 5.37 3.36 -21.33
CA SER A 26 5.02 2.84 -22.65
C SER A 26 5.41 3.79 -23.79
N GLU A 27 6.10 4.89 -23.48
CA GLU A 27 6.48 5.97 -24.41
C GLU A 27 5.30 6.52 -25.23
N LEU A 28 4.08 6.40 -24.70
CA LEU A 28 2.87 6.78 -25.40
C LEU A 28 2.71 8.30 -25.40
N GLN A 29 2.57 8.87 -26.59
CA GLN A 29 2.46 10.32 -26.74
C GLN A 29 1.11 10.81 -26.19
N PRO A 30 1.06 11.84 -25.32
CA PRO A 30 -0.16 12.31 -24.68
C PRO A 30 -1.03 13.18 -25.63
N VAL A 31 -1.34 12.67 -26.81
CA VAL A 31 -2.11 13.34 -27.87
C VAL A 31 -3.49 12.71 -28.07
N GLU A 32 -4.40 13.39 -28.76
CA GLU A 32 -5.76 12.90 -28.96
C GLU A 32 -5.82 11.57 -29.74
N ALA A 33 -4.94 11.39 -30.72
CA ALA A 33 -4.87 10.16 -31.53
C ALA A 33 -4.62 8.90 -30.69
N GLU A 34 -3.80 9.01 -29.64
CA GLU A 34 -3.42 7.90 -28.77
C GLU A 34 -4.40 7.72 -27.58
N ALA A 35 -5.42 8.57 -27.46
CA ALA A 35 -6.33 8.53 -26.31
C ALA A 35 -7.13 7.21 -26.22
N ALA A 36 -7.37 6.53 -27.34
CA ALA A 36 -8.08 5.25 -27.36
C ALA A 36 -7.33 4.14 -26.58
N GLU A 37 -6.00 4.20 -26.55
CA GLU A 37 -5.14 3.22 -25.86
C GLU A 37 -5.22 3.32 -24.33
N LEU A 38 -5.65 4.47 -23.81
CA LEU A 38 -5.78 4.71 -22.37
C LEU A 38 -6.72 3.73 -21.68
N ARG A 39 -7.75 3.22 -22.36
CA ARG A 39 -8.64 2.20 -21.77
C ARG A 39 -7.96 0.84 -21.65
N SER A 40 -7.09 0.49 -22.60
CA SER A 40 -6.30 -0.74 -22.54
C SER A 40 -5.25 -0.63 -21.43
N LEU A 41 -4.50 0.48 -21.43
CA LEU A 41 -3.53 0.80 -20.40
C LEU A 41 -4.15 0.86 -19.01
N ASN A 42 -5.28 1.52 -18.83
CA ASN A 42 -5.97 1.60 -17.54
C ASN A 42 -6.49 0.24 -17.06
N ARG A 43 -7.01 -0.62 -17.97
CA ARG A 43 -7.39 -2.00 -17.61
C ARG A 43 -6.18 -2.83 -17.18
N SER A 44 -5.04 -2.63 -17.82
CA SER A 44 -3.78 -3.22 -17.37
C SER A 44 -3.27 -2.59 -16.07
N ALA A 45 -3.57 -1.31 -15.81
CA ALA A 45 -3.14 -0.53 -14.64
C ALA A 45 -3.81 -0.97 -13.36
N ARG A 46 -5.11 -1.28 -13.43
CA ARG A 46 -5.91 -1.77 -12.32
C ARG A 46 -5.24 -2.98 -11.66
N GLY A 47 -4.63 -2.74 -10.50
CA GLY A 47 -4.04 -3.76 -9.63
C GLY A 47 -2.59 -4.18 -9.92
N SER A 48 -2.00 -3.89 -11.09
CA SER A 48 -0.65 -4.37 -11.44
C SER A 48 0.48 -3.36 -11.21
N GLY A 49 0.21 -2.05 -11.32
CA GLY A 49 1.25 -1.01 -11.19
C GLY A 49 1.88 -0.97 -9.81
N LEU A 50 1.03 -0.95 -8.78
CA LEU A 50 1.47 -0.96 -7.38
C LEU A 50 2.22 -2.25 -6.99
N VAL A 51 1.75 -3.41 -7.44
CA VAL A 51 2.37 -4.71 -7.10
C VAL A 51 3.75 -4.81 -7.75
N ALA A 52 3.86 -4.48 -9.05
CA ALA A 52 5.16 -4.45 -9.74
C ALA A 52 6.12 -3.44 -9.09
N ARG A 53 5.60 -2.27 -8.67
CA ARG A 53 6.39 -1.27 -7.95
C ARG A 53 6.88 -1.78 -6.59
N LEU A 54 6.04 -2.50 -5.84
CA LEU A 54 6.46 -3.12 -4.58
C LEU A 54 7.54 -4.19 -4.79
N GLU A 55 7.37 -5.04 -5.80
CA GLU A 55 8.35 -6.07 -6.15
C GLU A 55 9.72 -5.46 -6.52
N GLN A 56 9.72 -4.34 -7.25
CA GLN A 56 10.93 -3.57 -7.58
C GLN A 56 11.62 -2.95 -6.36
N LEU A 57 10.89 -2.63 -5.29
CA LEU A 57 11.46 -2.14 -4.02
C LEU A 57 12.09 -3.26 -3.19
N GLY A 58 11.87 -4.52 -3.56
CA GLY A 58 12.45 -5.70 -2.92
C GLY A 58 11.48 -6.45 -2.01
N VAL A 59 11.88 -7.67 -1.65
CA VAL A 59 11.05 -8.62 -0.90
C VAL A 59 10.71 -8.10 0.49
N ASP A 60 11.66 -7.48 1.20
CA ASP A 60 11.43 -6.96 2.55
C ASP A 60 10.48 -5.77 2.54
N ALA A 61 10.63 -4.85 1.57
CA ALA A 61 9.71 -3.73 1.39
C ALA A 61 8.28 -4.21 1.05
N THR A 62 8.16 -5.25 0.23
CA THR A 62 6.87 -5.88 -0.08
C THR A 62 6.24 -6.51 1.17
N ARG A 63 7.01 -7.28 1.95
CA ARG A 63 6.54 -7.89 3.21
C ARG A 63 6.15 -6.83 4.24
N PHE A 64 6.90 -5.74 4.32
CA PHE A 64 6.59 -4.60 5.18
C PHE A 64 5.25 -3.98 4.76
N ALA A 65 5.05 -3.71 3.47
CA ALA A 65 3.79 -3.14 2.96
C ALA A 65 2.60 -4.06 3.24
N TRP A 66 2.76 -5.38 3.07
CA TRP A 66 1.73 -6.36 3.43
C TRP A 66 1.39 -6.33 4.92
N ALA A 67 2.41 -6.33 5.79
CA ALA A 67 2.20 -6.27 7.23
C ALA A 67 1.50 -4.96 7.66
N ALA A 68 1.89 -3.82 7.08
CA ALA A 68 1.21 -2.54 7.27
C ALA A 68 -0.27 -2.61 6.83
N ALA A 69 -0.56 -3.20 5.68
CA ALA A 69 -1.93 -3.35 5.17
C ALA A 69 -2.80 -4.28 6.04
N ILE A 70 -2.21 -5.32 6.63
CA ILE A 70 -2.88 -6.20 7.59
C ILE A 70 -3.21 -5.44 8.87
N LEU A 71 -2.24 -4.71 9.45
CA LEU A 71 -2.40 -3.98 10.71
C LEU A 71 -3.36 -2.79 10.60
N GLY A 72 -3.42 -2.13 9.43
CA GLY A 72 -4.39 -1.05 9.18
C GLY A 72 -3.90 0.34 9.62
N GLY A 73 -4.80 1.16 10.17
CA GLY A 73 -4.46 2.52 10.62
C GLY A 73 -3.84 2.54 12.02
N GLY A 74 -3.08 3.60 12.34
CA GLY A 74 -2.39 3.74 13.63
C GLY A 74 -1.23 2.76 13.80
N ILE A 75 -0.53 2.47 12.71
CA ILE A 75 0.58 1.52 12.68
C ILE A 75 1.89 2.20 13.04
N THR A 76 2.77 1.48 13.71
CA THR A 76 4.14 1.92 13.97
C THR A 76 5.15 1.03 13.25
N VAL A 77 6.35 1.56 12.99
CA VAL A 77 7.46 0.78 12.42
C VAL A 77 7.70 -0.51 13.22
N ASP A 78 7.67 -0.45 14.56
CA ASP A 78 7.92 -1.60 15.43
C ASP A 78 6.83 -2.67 15.31
N MET A 79 5.55 -2.26 15.22
CA MET A 79 4.45 -3.22 15.00
C MET A 79 4.55 -3.91 13.64
N VAL A 80 4.90 -3.14 12.60
CA VAL A 80 5.07 -3.69 11.25
C VAL A 80 6.29 -4.61 11.20
N ALA A 81 7.40 -4.25 11.86
CA ALA A 81 8.61 -5.06 11.97
C ALA A 81 8.31 -6.43 12.61
N ALA A 82 7.58 -6.43 13.74
CA ALA A 82 7.20 -7.66 14.44
C ALA A 82 6.36 -8.58 13.56
N LEU A 83 5.36 -8.05 12.85
CA LEU A 83 4.52 -8.86 11.96
C LEU A 83 5.25 -9.32 10.69
N ALA A 84 6.13 -8.47 10.13
CA ALA A 84 6.92 -8.80 8.95
C ALA A 84 8.12 -9.71 9.26
N THR A 85 8.44 -9.93 10.54
CA THR A 85 9.65 -10.65 11.00
C THR A 85 10.93 -9.98 10.49
N LEU A 86 10.97 -8.65 10.58
CA LEU A 86 12.14 -7.84 10.25
C LEU A 86 12.77 -7.32 11.54
N ASP A 87 14.08 -7.13 11.53
CA ASP A 87 14.71 -6.33 12.58
C ASP A 87 14.34 -4.84 12.42
N ARG A 88 14.57 -4.05 13.47
CA ARG A 88 14.17 -2.64 13.48
C ARG A 88 14.90 -1.79 12.44
N ALA A 89 16.17 -2.10 12.15
CA ALA A 89 16.96 -1.33 11.19
C ALA A 89 16.47 -1.57 9.76
N ASP A 90 16.21 -2.83 9.41
CA ASP A 90 15.62 -3.21 8.13
C ASP A 90 14.20 -2.70 7.97
N ALA A 91 13.39 -2.74 9.03
CA ALA A 91 12.04 -2.18 9.05
C ALA A 91 12.06 -0.66 8.81
N ALA A 92 12.94 0.08 9.47
CA ALA A 92 13.10 1.52 9.26
C ALA A 92 13.54 1.85 7.83
N ARG A 93 14.47 1.06 7.27
CA ARG A 93 14.90 1.18 5.87
C ARG A 93 13.74 0.92 4.91
N CYS A 94 12.94 -0.12 5.14
CA CYS A 94 11.76 -0.42 4.33
C CYS A 94 10.70 0.68 4.42
N ALA A 95 10.46 1.22 5.61
CA ALA A 95 9.55 2.35 5.80
C ALA A 95 10.00 3.56 4.98
N GLU A 96 11.29 3.88 4.97
CA GLU A 96 11.82 5.00 4.18
C GLU A 96 11.73 4.75 2.67
N LEU A 97 12.02 3.53 2.20
CA LEU A 97 11.84 3.15 0.80
C LEU A 97 10.37 3.31 0.35
N LEU A 98 9.43 2.84 1.17
CA LEU A 98 7.99 2.94 0.88
C LEU A 98 7.48 4.39 0.96
N ARG A 99 8.07 5.24 1.81
CA ARG A 99 7.80 6.68 1.84
C ARG A 99 8.33 7.40 0.60
N GLY A 100 9.56 7.10 0.19
CA GLY A 100 10.13 7.60 -1.07
C GLY A 100 9.30 7.17 -2.28
N ALA A 101 8.69 5.99 -2.21
CA ALA A 101 7.75 5.49 -3.22
C ALA A 101 6.32 6.05 -3.10
N ARG A 102 6.04 6.95 -2.14
CA ARG A 102 4.70 7.51 -1.88
C ARG A 102 3.62 6.45 -1.62
N ILE A 103 4.01 5.34 -1.02
CA ILE A 103 3.11 4.26 -0.56
C ILE A 103 2.70 4.52 0.89
N LEU A 104 3.67 4.90 1.73
CA LEU A 104 3.46 5.27 3.12
C LEU A 104 3.81 6.76 3.35
N SER A 105 3.23 7.32 4.39
CA SER A 105 3.51 8.66 4.93
C SER A 105 3.50 8.63 6.45
N VAL A 106 3.93 9.74 7.05
CA VAL A 106 3.71 10.01 8.47
C VAL A 106 2.34 10.70 8.58
N PRO A 107 1.51 10.37 9.58
CA PRO A 107 0.20 11.01 9.76
C PRO A 107 0.32 12.53 9.89
N ASP A 108 -0.53 13.25 9.14
CA ASP A 108 -0.69 14.71 9.28
C ASP A 108 -1.61 15.00 10.47
N THR A 109 -1.09 14.82 11.68
CA THR A 109 -1.80 15.19 12.90
C THR A 109 -1.22 16.49 13.45
N ALA A 110 -2.09 17.40 13.91
CA ALA A 110 -1.69 18.68 14.50
C ALA A 110 -0.98 18.55 15.88
N GLY A 111 -0.73 17.31 16.33
CA GLY A 111 0.11 16.99 17.48
C GLY A 111 1.48 16.47 17.04
N GLN A 112 2.38 16.21 17.98
CA GLN A 112 3.64 15.54 17.66
C GLN A 112 3.30 14.12 17.19
N PRO A 113 3.50 13.77 15.90
CA PRO A 113 3.34 12.38 15.47
C PRO A 113 4.29 11.55 16.33
N GLY A 114 3.84 10.38 16.80
CA GLY A 114 4.78 9.42 17.36
C GLY A 114 5.88 9.20 16.31
N ALA A 115 7.16 9.29 16.70
CA ALA A 115 8.29 9.33 15.76
C ALA A 115 8.32 8.14 14.76
N ASP A 116 7.58 7.07 15.07
CA ASP A 116 7.52 5.83 14.31
C ASP A 116 6.12 5.54 13.73
N GLU A 117 5.17 6.49 13.75
CA GLU A 117 3.84 6.30 13.16
C GLU A 117 3.86 6.35 11.63
N LEU A 118 3.04 5.48 11.03
CA LEU A 118 2.89 5.34 9.59
C LEU A 118 1.42 5.30 9.20
N GLU A 119 1.13 5.79 8.01
CA GLU A 119 -0.14 5.57 7.33
C GLU A 119 0.08 5.36 5.84
N PHE A 120 -0.89 4.74 5.17
CA PHE A 120 -0.87 4.74 3.71
C PHE A 120 -1.23 6.12 3.19
N VAL A 121 -0.49 6.59 2.18
CA VAL A 121 -0.76 7.88 1.52
C VAL A 121 -2.20 7.94 0.99
N HIS A 122 -2.79 6.79 0.66
CA HIS A 122 -4.20 6.71 0.29
C HIS A 122 -4.84 5.37 0.72
N PRO A 123 -6.10 5.36 1.20
CA PRO A 123 -6.82 4.14 1.58
C PRO A 123 -6.94 3.09 0.45
N LEU A 124 -6.95 3.53 -0.82
CA LEU A 124 -6.95 2.62 -1.97
C LEU A 124 -5.63 1.87 -2.14
N ILE A 125 -4.50 2.48 -1.78
CA ILE A 125 -3.19 1.81 -1.80
C ILE A 125 -3.22 0.69 -0.76
N ALA A 126 -3.65 0.98 0.47
CA ALA A 126 -3.80 -0.04 1.52
C ALA A 126 -4.66 -1.23 1.05
N THR A 127 -5.78 -0.94 0.38
CA THR A 127 -6.69 -1.94 -0.17
C THR A 127 -6.04 -2.77 -1.29
N ALA A 128 -5.33 -2.12 -2.20
CA ALA A 128 -4.63 -2.79 -3.30
C ALA A 128 -3.49 -3.69 -2.79
N VAL A 129 -2.67 -3.19 -1.84
CA VAL A 129 -1.64 -3.98 -1.16
C VAL A 129 -2.26 -5.17 -0.43
N TYR A 130 -3.32 -4.97 0.35
CA TYR A 130 -4.02 -6.05 1.05
C TYR A 130 -4.56 -7.14 0.10
N ASN A 131 -5.09 -6.74 -1.05
CA ASN A 131 -5.63 -7.67 -2.05
C ASN A 131 -4.54 -8.40 -2.85
N SER A 132 -3.31 -7.88 -2.86
CA SER A 132 -2.15 -8.56 -3.47
C SER A 132 -1.62 -9.72 -2.61
N ILE A 133 -1.99 -9.78 -1.32
CA ILE A 133 -1.50 -10.81 -0.41
C ILE A 133 -2.13 -12.16 -0.78
N PRO A 134 -1.32 -13.21 -1.02
CA PRO A 134 -1.83 -14.56 -1.24
C PRO A 134 -2.79 -15.00 -0.13
N GLY A 135 -3.92 -15.62 -0.49
CA GLY A 135 -5.01 -15.90 0.45
C GLY A 135 -4.57 -16.63 1.73
N ALA A 136 -3.78 -17.70 1.60
CA ALA A 136 -3.27 -18.46 2.74
C ALA A 136 -2.30 -17.63 3.62
N LEU A 137 -1.44 -16.82 3.00
CA LEU A 137 -0.51 -15.96 3.72
C LEU A 137 -1.26 -14.88 4.51
N ARG A 138 -2.28 -14.27 3.89
CA ARG A 138 -3.13 -13.26 4.52
C ARG A 138 -3.81 -13.80 5.78
N THR A 139 -4.40 -14.99 5.72
CA THR A 139 -5.00 -15.67 6.89
C THR A 139 -3.97 -15.88 8.01
N ALA A 140 -2.78 -16.39 7.67
CA ALA A 140 -1.71 -16.59 8.65
C ALA A 140 -1.26 -15.27 9.30
N MET A 141 -1.06 -14.22 8.50
CA MET A 141 -0.68 -12.90 9.01
C MET A 141 -1.75 -12.28 9.91
N HIS A 142 -3.04 -12.50 9.64
CA HIS A 142 -4.11 -12.07 10.55
C HIS A 142 -4.05 -12.79 11.89
N GLY A 143 -3.76 -14.10 11.91
CA GLY A 143 -3.56 -14.83 13.17
C GLY A 143 -2.42 -14.24 14.01
N ILE A 144 -1.27 -13.96 13.38
CA ILE A 144 -0.11 -13.34 14.05
C ILE A 144 -0.44 -11.92 14.53
N ALA A 145 -1.11 -11.12 13.70
CA ALA A 145 -1.49 -9.75 14.04
C ALA A 145 -2.48 -9.71 15.22
N ALA A 146 -3.42 -10.65 15.31
CA ALA A 146 -4.32 -10.76 16.46
C ALA A 146 -3.53 -10.96 17.76
N GLN A 147 -2.51 -11.84 17.73
CA GLN A 147 -1.63 -12.08 18.87
C GLN A 147 -0.82 -10.83 19.22
N LEU A 148 -0.16 -10.21 18.24
CA LEU A 148 0.67 -9.03 18.43
C LEU A 148 -0.10 -7.84 19.03
N VAL A 149 -1.31 -7.58 18.53
CA VAL A 149 -2.17 -6.50 19.02
C VAL A 149 -2.65 -6.78 20.45
N THR A 150 -2.90 -8.05 20.78
CA THR A 150 -3.25 -8.49 22.14
C THR A 150 -2.08 -8.26 23.10
N ASP A 151 -0.88 -8.67 22.71
CA ASP A 151 0.34 -8.55 23.52
C ASP A 151 0.77 -7.09 23.71
N SER A 152 0.46 -6.22 22.75
CA SER A 152 0.74 -4.77 22.80
C SER A 152 -0.30 -3.97 23.60
N GLY A 153 -1.33 -4.61 24.16
CA GLY A 153 -2.34 -3.95 24.98
C GLY A 153 -3.30 -3.03 24.24
N LEU A 154 -3.37 -3.10 22.90
CA LEU A 154 -4.19 -2.23 22.03
C LEU A 154 -5.70 -2.54 22.09
N GLY A 155 -6.12 -3.44 23.00
CA GLY A 155 -7.50 -3.70 23.35
C GLY A 155 -8.19 -4.75 22.47
N ALA A 156 -9.26 -5.36 23.03
CA ALA A 156 -9.98 -6.46 22.39
C ALA A 156 -10.62 -6.08 21.05
N ALA A 157 -11.00 -4.81 20.86
CA ALA A 157 -11.57 -4.32 19.59
C ALA A 157 -10.56 -4.35 18.44
N ALA A 158 -9.31 -3.96 18.72
CA ALA A 158 -8.23 -4.01 17.75
C ALA A 158 -7.87 -5.46 17.41
N ALA A 159 -7.83 -6.38 18.38
CA ALA A 159 -7.57 -7.80 18.11
C ALA A 159 -8.71 -8.48 17.32
N SER A 160 -9.97 -8.15 17.63
CA SER A 160 -11.15 -8.74 17.01
C SER A 160 -11.19 -8.57 15.49
N ARG A 161 -10.71 -7.44 14.95
CA ARG A 161 -10.68 -7.19 13.49
C ARG A 161 -9.85 -8.24 12.74
N HIS A 162 -8.84 -8.81 13.41
CA HIS A 162 -7.95 -9.80 12.82
C HIS A 162 -8.54 -11.21 12.95
N LEU A 163 -9.17 -11.52 14.09
CA LEU A 163 -9.78 -12.83 14.33
C LEU A 163 -10.93 -13.16 13.37
N LEU A 164 -11.63 -12.16 12.82
CA LEU A 164 -12.68 -12.34 11.81
C LEU A 164 -12.15 -12.71 10.41
N LYS A 165 -10.83 -12.71 10.23
CA LYS A 165 -10.15 -12.99 8.95
C LYS A 165 -9.33 -14.29 9.00
N VAL A 166 -9.38 -15.00 10.13
CA VAL A 166 -8.75 -16.30 10.36
C VAL A 166 -9.71 -17.43 9.96
#